data_AF-A0A6P7FKG4-F1
#
_entry.id   AF-A0A6P7FKG4-F1
#
_cell.length_a   1.000
_cell.length_b   1.000
_cell.length_c   1.000
_cell.angle_alpha   90.00
_cell.angle_beta   90.00
_cell.angle_gamma   90.00
#
_symmetry.space_group_name_H-M   'P 1'
#
loop_
_entity.id
_entity.type
_entity.pdbx_description
1 polymer ?
#
loop_
_entity_poly.entity_id
_entity_poly.type
_entity_poly.pdbx_seq_one_letter_code
_entity_poly.pdbx_strand_id
1 'polypeptide(L)'
;MLLLSVTGIFAFATIFYFVATDVRPDTNYRLAYVIVEVAAIGLILSMFGQTLSDESTKFGDTLYHCPWIYWNQQNKKALLIILVAIRPLQISFFNLITVNHQILIRQAKLVYTTAAVALKIR
;
A
#
# COMPACT_ATOMS: atom_id res chain seq x y z
N MET A 1 9.60 -1.47 4.14
CA MET A 1 10.05 -0.14 3.68
C MET A 1 10.87 -0.19 2.39
N LEU A 2 11.85 -1.09 2.24
CA LEU A 2 12.68 -1.25 1.03
C LEU A 2 11.99 -1.80 -0.23
N LEU A 3 10.79 -2.37 -0.10
CA LEU A 3 10.07 -2.99 -1.23
C LEU A 3 9.21 -2.02 -2.05
N LEU A 4 8.79 -0.92 -1.43
CA LEU A 4 8.02 0.15 -2.08
C LEU A 4 8.89 1.34 -2.50
N SER A 5 10.17 1.35 -2.09
CA SER A 5 11.15 2.28 -2.62
C SER A 5 11.50 1.91 -4.06
N VAL A 6 11.96 2.91 -4.83
CA VAL A 6 12.43 2.77 -6.22
C VAL A 6 13.35 1.55 -6.39
N THR A 7 14.20 1.28 -5.40
CA THR A 7 15.11 0.13 -5.34
C THR A 7 14.42 -1.24 -5.34
N GLY A 8 13.27 -1.39 -4.68
CA GLY A 8 12.48 -2.64 -4.67
C GLY A 8 11.83 -2.94 -6.02
N ILE A 9 11.42 -1.88 -6.73
CA ILE A 9 10.82 -1.98 -8.07
C ILE A 9 11.89 -2.44 -9.09
N PHE A 10 13.09 -1.86 -9.03
CA PHE A 10 14.21 -2.29 -9.86
C PHE A 10 14.63 -3.73 -9.57
N ALA A 11 14.69 -4.13 -8.29
CA ALA A 11 14.99 -5.51 -7.92
C ALA A 11 13.95 -6.49 -8.50
N PHE A 12 12.66 -6.19 -8.39
CA PHE A 12 11.60 -7.04 -8.95
C PHE A 12 11.70 -7.17 -10.48
N ALA A 13 11.94 -6.06 -11.19
CA ALA A 13 12.09 -6.06 -12.64
C ALA A 13 13.31 -6.87 -13.10
N THR A 14 14.45 -6.74 -12.41
CA THR A 14 15.65 -7.54 -12.71
C THR A 14 15.45 -9.02 -12.44
N ILE A 15 14.81 -9.39 -11.33
CA ILE A 15 14.52 -10.80 -11.00
C ILE A 15 13.56 -11.42 -12.02
N PHE A 16 12.52 -10.68 -12.43
CA PHE A 16 11.58 -11.13 -13.46
C PHE A 16 12.29 -11.33 -14.81
N TYR A 17 13.19 -10.41 -15.19
CA TYR A 17 14.01 -10.55 -16.39
C TYR A 17 14.92 -11.79 -16.34
N PHE A 18 15.59 -12.03 -15.20
CA PHE A 18 16.44 -13.22 -15.01
C PHE A 18 15.67 -14.54 -15.12
N VAL A 19 14.44 -14.59 -14.61
CA VAL A 19 13.55 -15.75 -14.75
C VAL A 19 13.08 -15.93 -16.20
N ALA A 20 12.71 -14.85 -16.89
CA ALA A 20 12.22 -14.91 -18.28
C ALA A 20 13.30 -15.26 -19.31
N THR A 21 14.57 -15.04 -18.98
CA THR A 21 15.71 -15.29 -19.89
C THR A 21 16.46 -16.59 -19.61
N ASP A 22 16.01 -17.39 -18.63
CA ASP A 22 16.58 -18.70 -18.27
C ASP A 22 18.12 -18.68 -18.15
N VAL A 23 18.69 -17.59 -17.61
CA VAL A 23 20.15 -17.42 -17.54
C VAL A 23 20.80 -18.51 -16.69
N ARG A 24 20.10 -19.01 -15.66
CA ARG A 24 20.53 -20.15 -14.81
C ARG A 24 19.34 -20.97 -14.28
N PRO A 25 19.03 -22.15 -14.85
CA PRO A 25 17.86 -22.93 -14.47
C PRO A 25 17.89 -23.44 -13.02
N ASP A 26 19.07 -23.72 -12.46
CA ASP A 26 19.22 -24.20 -11.07
C ASP A 26 18.79 -23.17 -10.02
N THR A 27 18.74 -21.88 -10.36
CA THR A 27 18.42 -20.79 -9.41
C THR A 27 17.00 -20.24 -9.58
N ASN A 28 16.29 -20.64 -10.65
CA ASN A 28 14.98 -20.09 -11.00
C ASN A 28 13.91 -20.28 -9.91
N TYR A 29 13.88 -21.43 -9.24
CA TYR A 29 12.87 -21.68 -8.20
C TYR A 29 13.03 -20.75 -6.98
N ARG A 30 14.28 -20.40 -6.62
CA ARG A 30 14.57 -19.45 -5.53
C ARG A 30 14.15 -18.03 -5.93
N LEU A 31 14.41 -17.63 -7.18
CA LEU A 31 14.01 -16.34 -7.72
C LEU A 31 12.48 -16.20 -7.82
N ALA A 32 11.78 -17.26 -8.25
CA ALA A 32 10.32 -17.29 -8.29
C ALA A 32 9.70 -17.18 -6.90
N TYR A 33 10.28 -17.86 -5.90
CA TYR A 33 9.83 -17.75 -4.51
C TYR A 33 9.93 -16.32 -3.97
N VAL A 34 11.05 -15.64 -4.23
CA VAL A 34 11.26 -14.24 -3.82
C VAL A 34 10.24 -13.31 -4.49
N ILE A 35 9.92 -13.51 -5.77
CA ILE A 35 8.87 -12.74 -6.46
C ILE A 35 7.52 -12.87 -5.75
N VAL A 36 7.13 -14.11 -5.43
CA VAL A 36 5.84 -14.39 -4.78
C VAL A 36 5.80 -13.77 -3.38
N GLU A 37 6.88 -13.87 -2.61
CA GLU A 37 6.98 -13.30 -1.28
C GLU A 37 6.87 -11.77 -1.30
N VAL A 38 7.56 -11.11 -2.24
CA VAL A 38 7.48 -9.66 -2.44
C VAL A 38 6.05 -9.22 -2.79
N ALA A 39 5.40 -9.95 -3.69
CA ALA A 39 4.02 -9.66 -4.07
C ALA A 39 3.06 -9.82 -2.87
N ALA A 40 3.22 -10.90 -2.09
CA ALA A 40 2.43 -11.15 -0.89
C ALA A 40 2.59 -10.04 0.15
N ILE A 41 3.81 -9.60 0.44
CA ILE A 41 4.08 -8.50 1.37
C ILE A 41 3.42 -7.19 0.89
N GLY A 42 3.53 -6.88 -0.40
CA GLY A 42 2.90 -5.70 -0.99
C GLY A 42 1.37 -5.71 -0.86
N LEU A 43 0.74 -6.86 -1.15
CA LEU A 43 -0.70 -7.06 -0.99
C LEU A 43 -1.13 -6.88 0.46
N ILE A 44 -0.47 -7.56 1.39
CA ILE A 44 -0.80 -7.50 2.83
C ILE A 44 -0.69 -6.05 3.34
N LEU A 45 0.40 -5.35 3.02
CA LEU A 45 0.58 -3.95 3.41
C LEU A 45 -0.50 -3.03 2.84
N SER A 46 -0.89 -3.23 1.58
CA SER A 46 -1.95 -2.44 0.96
C SER A 46 -3.33 -2.69 1.59
N MET A 47 -3.63 -3.94 1.94
CA MET A 47 -4.87 -4.31 2.63
C MET A 47 -4.91 -3.67 4.02
N PHE A 48 -3.83 -3.79 4.80
CA PHE A 48 -3.75 -3.16 6.12
C PHE A 48 -3.86 -1.63 6.05
N GLY A 49 -3.19 -0.99 5.10
CA GLY A 49 -3.28 0.45 4.90
C GLY A 49 -4.70 0.91 4.55
N GLN A 50 -5.39 0.15 3.70
CA GLN A 50 -6.78 0.41 3.34
C GLN A 50 -7.72 0.22 4.53
N THR A 51 -7.65 -0.92 5.23
CA THR A 51 -8.48 -1.20 6.41
C THR A 51 -8.29 -0.15 7.49
N LEU A 52 -7.06 0.31 7.72
CA LEU A 52 -6.81 1.37 8.71
C LEU A 52 -7.47 2.69 8.31
N SER A 53 -7.40 3.06 7.03
CA SER A 53 -8.07 4.27 6.52
C SER A 53 -9.58 4.15 6.64
N ASP A 54 -10.16 2.99 6.31
CA ASP A 54 -11.61 2.76 6.34
C ASP A 54 -12.16 2.70 7.76
N GLU A 55 -11.46 2.08 8.70
CA GLU A 55 -11.86 2.08 10.12
C GLU A 55 -11.71 3.48 10.73
N SER A 56 -10.71 4.26 10.30
CA SER A 56 -10.56 5.64 10.75
C SER A 56 -11.68 6.56 10.28
N THR A 57 -12.17 6.41 9.05
CA THR A 57 -13.34 7.16 8.58
C THR A 57 -14.61 6.72 9.28
N LYS A 58 -14.81 5.40 9.42
CA LYS A 58 -15.95 4.82 10.14
C LYS A 58 -16.00 5.27 11.61
N PHE A 59 -14.85 5.41 12.26
CA PHE A 59 -14.76 5.97 13.61
C PHE A 59 -15.32 7.40 13.68
N GLY A 60 -14.92 8.25 12.72
CA GLY A 60 -15.46 9.61 12.59
C GLY A 60 -16.98 9.63 12.36
N ASP A 61 -17.47 8.80 11.45
CA ASP A 61 -18.91 8.68 11.16
C ASP A 61 -19.71 8.19 12.38
N THR A 62 -19.17 7.23 13.12
CA THR A 62 -19.80 6.68 14.34
C THR A 62 -19.92 7.75 15.43
N LEU A 63 -18.88 8.57 15.60
CA LEU A 63 -18.91 9.70 16.51
C LEU A 63 -19.96 10.75 16.11
N TYR A 64 -20.17 10.95 14.82
CA TYR A 64 -21.19 11.87 14.30
C TYR A 64 -22.62 11.37 14.57
N HIS A 65 -22.84 10.05 14.50
CA HIS A 65 -24.15 9.42 14.72
C HIS A 65 -24.47 9.16 16.20
N CYS A 66 -23.54 9.40 17.11
CA CYS A 66 -23.81 9.32 18.54
C CYS A 66 -24.90 10.34 18.95
N PRO A 67 -25.76 10.03 19.92
CA PRO A 67 -26.81 10.94 20.39
C PRO A 67 -26.23 12.05 21.29
N TRP A 68 -25.28 12.82 20.74
CA TRP A 68 -24.49 13.85 21.41
C TRP A 68 -25.33 15.03 21.88
N ILE A 69 -26.55 15.18 21.36
CA ILE A 69 -27.52 16.22 21.76
C ILE A 69 -27.86 16.10 23.24
N TYR A 70 -27.93 14.89 23.78
CA TYR A 70 -28.26 14.64 25.19
C TYR A 70 -27.05 14.69 26.13
N TRP A 71 -25.85 14.93 25.61
CA TRP A 71 -24.64 14.97 26.43
C TRP A 71 -24.48 16.29 27.17
N ASN A 72 -23.69 16.27 28.24
CA ASN A 72 -23.29 17.48 28.96
C ASN A 72 -22.43 18.41 28.07
N GLN A 73 -22.32 19.69 28.46
CA GLN A 73 -21.59 20.68 27.66
C GLN A 73 -20.09 20.38 27.52
N GLN A 74 -19.51 19.69 28.51
CA GLN A 74 -18.10 19.30 28.50
C GLN A 74 -17.82 18.21 27.45
N ASN A 75 -18.64 17.17 27.38
CA ASN A 75 -18.51 16.07 26.43
C ASN A 75 -18.83 16.53 25.01
N LYS A 76 -19.78 17.47 24.84
CA LYS A 76 -20.05 18.11 23.54
C LYS A 76 -18.83 18.86 23.02
N LYS A 77 -18.16 19.64 23.87
CA LYS A 77 -16.90 20.32 23.51
C LYS A 77 -15.80 19.34 23.15
N ALA A 78 -15.63 18.27 23.93
CA ALA A 78 -14.64 17.22 23.66
C ALA A 78 -14.90 16.52 22.31
N LEU A 79 -16.15 16.16 22.02
CA LEU A 79 -16.55 15.58 20.74
C LEU A 79 -16.22 16.50 19.55
N LEU A 80 -16.50 17.80 19.70
CA LEU A 80 -16.24 18.80 18.66
C LEU A 80 -14.74 18.94 18.37
N ILE A 81 -13.89 18.91 19.41
CA ILE A 81 -12.43 18.89 19.27
C ILE A 81 -11.99 17.63 18.50
N ILE A 82 -12.53 16.46 18.87
CA ILE A 82 -12.20 15.18 18.23
C ILE A 82 -12.63 15.20 16.75
N LEU A 83 -13.84 15.66 16.43
CA LEU A 83 -14.35 15.73 15.06
C LEU A 83 -13.53 16.68 14.17
N VAL A 84 -13.09 17.83 14.70
CA VAL A 84 -12.23 18.77 13.97
C VAL A 84 -10.81 18.25 13.80
N ALA A 85 -10.32 17.45 14.76
CA ALA A 85 -8.99 16.86 14.72
C ALA A 85 -8.93 15.54 13.91
N ILE A 86 -10.06 14.84 13.75
CA ILE A 86 -10.13 13.61 12.97
C ILE A 86 -9.82 13.93 11.50
N ARG A 87 -8.68 13.41 11.07
CA ARG A 87 -8.36 13.20 9.67
C ARG A 87 -8.27 11.70 9.45
N PRO A 88 -8.68 11.18 8.29
CA PRO A 88 -8.51 9.77 7.99
C PRO A 88 -7.05 9.38 8.22
N LEU A 89 -6.81 8.41 9.09
CA LEU A 89 -5.49 7.87 9.36
C LEU A 89 -4.99 7.18 8.10
N GLN A 90 -4.16 7.90 7.34
CA GLN A 90 -3.53 7.39 6.14
C GLN A 90 -2.06 7.11 6.45
N ILE A 91 -1.64 5.88 6.21
CA ILE A 91 -0.22 5.55 6.18
C ILE A 91 0.32 6.10 4.86
N SER A 92 1.05 7.22 4.93
CA SER A 92 1.78 7.76 3.80
C SER A 92 3.27 7.42 3.94
N PHE A 93 3.88 6.95 2.84
CA PHE A 93 5.34 6.82 2.80
C PHE A 93 5.93 8.17 2.42
N PHE A 94 6.59 8.83 3.38
CA PHE A 94 7.26 10.12 3.19
C PHE A 94 6.34 11.21 2.58
N ASN A 95 5.03 11.15 2.83
CA ASN A 95 4.03 12.02 2.19
C ASN A 95 3.98 11.96 0.64
N LEU A 96 4.68 11.01 0.02
CA LEU A 96 4.76 10.87 -1.44
C LEU A 96 3.70 9.92 -1.98
N ILE A 97 3.35 8.86 -1.23
CA ILE A 97 2.42 7.83 -1.68
C ILE A 97 1.57 7.32 -0.50
N THR A 98 0.25 7.47 -0.61
CA THR A 98 -0.72 6.90 0.33
C THR A 98 -0.91 5.41 0.05
N VAL A 99 -0.77 4.58 1.09
CA VAL A 99 -0.95 3.12 1.00
C VAL A 99 -2.43 2.78 0.81
N ASN A 100 -2.85 2.79 -0.45
CA ASN A 100 -4.20 2.44 -0.92
C ASN A 100 -4.06 1.41 -2.05
N HIS A 101 -5.13 0.67 -2.39
CA HIS A 101 -5.20 -0.24 -3.54
C HIS A 101 -4.66 0.35 -4.86
N GLN A 102 -4.70 1.67 -5.03
CA GLN A 102 -4.09 2.35 -6.18
C GLN A 102 -2.59 2.10 -6.32
N ILE A 103 -1.88 1.85 -5.21
CA ILE A 103 -0.46 1.48 -5.24
C ILE A 103 -0.26 0.15 -5.96
N LEU A 104 -1.09 -0.86 -5.70
CA LEU A 104 -0.96 -2.17 -6.34
C LEU A 104 -1.06 -2.05 -7.87
N ILE A 105 -2.03 -1.29 -8.35
CA ILE A 105 -2.24 -1.06 -9.79
C ILE A 105 -1.04 -0.32 -10.39
N ARG A 106 -0.50 0.69 -9.69
CA ARG A 106 0.70 1.41 -10.13
C ARG A 106 1.94 0.51 -10.15
N GLN A 107 2.12 -0.33 -9.14
CA GLN A 107 3.23 -1.28 -9.07
C GLN A 107 3.18 -2.30 -10.21
N ALA A 108 2.01 -2.91 -10.44
CA ALA A 108 1.83 -3.85 -11.55
C ALA A 108 2.10 -3.20 -12.92
N LYS A 109 1.64 -1.96 -13.13
CA LYS A 109 1.94 -1.21 -14.36
C LYS A 109 3.43 -0.95 -14.55
N LEU A 110 4.15 -0.57 -13.49
CA LEU A 110 5.59 -0.29 -13.57
C LEU A 110 6.39 -1.54 -13.90
N VAL A 111 6.07 -2.68 -13.27
CA VAL A 111 6.68 -3.98 -13.60
C VAL A 111 6.43 -4.35 -15.06
N TYR A 112 5.19 -4.25 -15.54
CA TYR A 112 4.87 -4.55 -16.92
C TYR A 112 5.61 -3.64 -17.91
N THR A 113 5.65 -2.33 -17.64
CA THR A 113 6.29 -1.35 -18.53
C THR A 113 7.80 -1.58 -18.60
N THR A 114 8.45 -1.83 -17.46
CA THR A 114 9.89 -2.11 -17.41
C THR A 114 10.25 -3.43 -18.09
N ALA A 115 9.45 -4.47 -17.89
CA ALA A 115 9.60 -5.74 -18.60
C ALA A 115 9.43 -5.57 -20.12
N ALA A 116 8.41 -4.81 -20.56
CA ALA A 116 8.17 -4.54 -21.98
C ALA A 116 9.33 -3.75 -22.62
N VAL A 117 9.88 -2.75 -21.93
CA VAL A 117 11.05 -2.00 -22.40
C VAL A 117 12.29 -2.90 -22.48
N ALA A 118 12.53 -3.74 -21.47
CA ALA A 118 13.66 -4.67 -21.45
C ALA A 118 13.57 -5.71 -22.58
N LEU A 119 12.36 -6.17 -22.92
CA LEU A 119 12.13 -7.09 -24.03
C LEU A 119 12.26 -6.42 -25.40
N LYS A 120 11.91 -5.13 -25.53
CA LYS A 120 11.97 -4.38 -26.79
C LYS A 120 13.38 -3.88 -27.16
N ILE A 121 14.30 -3.81 -26.20
CA ILE A 121 15.70 -3.41 -26.40
C ILE A 121 16.56 -4.58 -26.95
N ARG A 122 16.01 -5.79 -27.03
CA ARG A 122 16.60 -6.95 -27.70
C ARG A 122 16.27 -6.95 -29.19
#